data_AF-A0A7J0BVI8-F1
#
_entry.id   AF-A0A7J0BVI8-F1
#
_cell.length_a   1.000
_cell.length_b   1.000
_cell.length_c   1.000
_cell.angle_alpha   90.00
_cell.angle_beta   90.00
_cell.angle_gamma   90.00
#
_symmetry.space_group_name_H-M   'P 1'
#
loop_
_entity.id
_entity.type
_entity.pdbx_description
1 polymer ?
#
loop_
_entity_poly.entity_id
_entity_poly.type
_entity_poly.pdbx_seq_one_letter_code
_entity_poly.pdbx_strand_id
1 'polypeptide(L)' 'MARMAMLVRKWFPGQAVTEQSMAEAMVLEKDYWEKMAVAVTCGVTKAFNG' A
#
# COMPACT_ATOMS: atom_id res chain seq x y z
N MET A 1 15.32 -5.64 6.89
CA MET A 1 15.47 -5.89 5.44
C MET A 1 14.36 -6.76 4.83
N ALA A 2 13.96 -7.90 5.43
CA ALA A 2 12.98 -8.82 4.82
C ALA A 2 11.59 -8.22 4.48
N ARG A 3 11.06 -7.32 5.31
CA ARG A 3 9.75 -6.68 5.06
C ARG A 3 9.73 -5.83 3.79
N MET A 4 10.78 -5.05 3.55
CA MET A 4 10.88 -4.17 2.37
C MET A 4 10.93 -5.00 1.08
N ALA A 5 11.73 -6.08 1.07
CA ALA A 5 11.82 -6.99 -0.07
C ALA A 5 10.48 -7.66 -0.42
N MET A 6 9.65 -7.96 0.58
CA MET A 6 8.29 -8.46 0.36
C MET A 6 7.38 -7.41 -0.27
N LEU A 7 7.51 -6.14 0.12
CA LEU A 7 6.77 -5.05 -0.52
C LEU A 7 7.16 -4.87 -1.99
N VAL A 8 8.45 -5.00 -2.32
CA VAL A 8 8.89 -4.97 -3.73
C VAL A 8 8.23 -6.09 -4.52
N ARG A 9 8.15 -7.31 -3.99
CA ARG A 9 7.46 -8.41 -4.68
C ARG A 9 5.96 -8.20 -4.83
N LYS A 10 5.32 -7.51 -3.87
CA LYS A 10 3.89 -7.18 -3.92
C LYS A 10 3.58 -6.11 -4.96
N TRP A 11 4.36 -5.02 -4.97
CA TRP A 11 4.09 -3.83 -5.78
C TRP A 11 4.77 -3.86 -7.16
N PHE A 12 5.91 -4.54 -7.27
CA PHE A 12 6.73 -4.62 -8.47
C PHE A 12 7.11 -6.08 -8.79
N PRO A 13 6.15 -6.92 -9.22
CA PRO A 13 6.41 -8.31 -9.53
C PRO A 13 7.46 -8.44 -10.65
N GLY A 14 8.52 -9.22 -10.40
CA GLY A 14 9.61 -9.42 -11.35
C GLY A 14 10.72 -8.36 -11.33
N GLN A 15 10.57 -7.27 -10.56
CA GLN A 15 11.61 -6.26 -10.40
C GLN A 15 12.68 -6.72 -9.39
N ALA A 16 13.94 -6.33 -9.62
CA ALA A 16 15.03 -6.60 -8.71
C ALA A 16 14.85 -5.85 -7.38
N VAL A 17 15.21 -6.49 -6.27
CA VAL A 17 15.17 -5.88 -4.93
C VAL A 17 16.39 -4.99 -4.75
N THR A 18 16.25 -3.72 -5.13
CA THR A 18 17.22 -2.64 -4.93
C THR A 18 16.72 -1.65 -3.88
N GLU A 19 17.62 -0.81 -3.34
CA GLU A 19 17.23 0.25 -2.40
C GLU A 19 16.14 1.16 -2.95
N GLN A 20 16.24 1.51 -4.23
CA GLN A 20 15.23 2.35 -4.90
C GLN A 20 13.88 1.65 -5.00
N SER A 21 13.84 0.39 -5.46
CA SER A 21 12.58 -0.37 -5.54
C SER A 21 11.93 -0.54 -4.16
N MET A 22 12.74 -0.69 -3.10
CA MET A 22 12.25 -0.80 -1.72
C MET A 22 11.65 0.52 -1.23
N ALA A 23 12.30 1.64 -1.54
CA ALA A 23 11.79 2.97 -1.20
C ALA A 23 10.47 3.27 -1.92
N GLU A 24 10.39 2.97 -3.21
CA GLU A 24 9.17 3.15 -4.00
C GLU A 24 8.02 2.25 -3.49
N ALA A 25 8.32 0.98 -3.19
CA ALA A 25 7.33 0.03 -2.67
C ALA A 25 6.82 0.43 -1.28
N MET A 26 7.66 1.06 -0.45
CA MET A 26 7.24 1.64 0.83
C MET A 26 6.23 2.77 0.67
N VAL A 27 6.47 3.68 -0.28
CA VAL A 27 5.58 4.82 -0.53
C VAL A 27 4.22 4.31 -1.02
N LEU A 28 4.21 3.34 -1.94
CA LEU A 28 2.98 2.71 -2.43
C LEU A 28 2.21 2.00 -1.31
N GLU A 29 2.91 1.26 -0.43
CA GLU A 29 2.26 0.61 0.70
C GLU A 29 1.59 1.62 1.64
N LYS A 30 2.25 2.74 1.92
CA LYS A 30 1.68 3.81 2.76
C LYS A 30 0.43 4.41 2.12
N ASP A 31 0.54 4.84 0.86
CA ASP A 31 -0.57 5.45 0.11
C ASP A 31 -1.78 4.50 -0.03
N TYR A 32 -1.53 3.20 -0.23
CA TYR A 32 -2.57 2.17 -0.25
C TYR A 32 -3.39 2.17 1.04
N TRP A 33 -2.73 2.15 2.20
CA TRP A 33 -3.44 2.09 3.49
C TRP A 33 -4.14 3.41 3.83
N GLU A 34 -3.57 4.55 3.44
CA GLU A 34 -4.23 5.85 3.57
C GLU A 34 -5.53 5.90 2.76
N LYS A 35 -5.49 5.48 1.50
CA LYS A 35 -6.67 5.39 0.63
C LYS A 35 -7.69 4.37 1.15
N MET A 36 -7.23 3.24 1.68
CA MET A 36 -8.09 2.23 2.26
C MET A 36 -8.87 2.79 3.46
N ALA A 37 -8.21 3.55 4.34
CA ALA A 37 -8.87 4.17 5.49
C ALA A 37 -9.98 5.15 5.05
N VAL A 38 -9.73 5.95 4.01
CA VAL A 38 -10.75 6.84 3.43
C VAL A 38 -11.91 6.03 2.86
N ALA A 39 -11.64 5.01 2.05
CA ALA A 39 -12.67 4.18 1.42
C ALA A 39 -13.57 3.49 2.46
N VAL A 40 -12.98 2.94 3.53
CA VAL A 40 -13.72 2.34 4.65
C VAL A 40 -14.59 3.38 5.33
N THR A 41 -14.05 4.55 5.65
CA THR A 41 -14.80 5.63 6.31
C THR A 41 -15.99 6.09 5.46
N CYS A 42 -15.78 6.30 4.15
CA CYS A 42 -16.85 6.62 3.21
C CYS A 42 -17.92 5.52 3.15
N GLY A 43 -17.49 4.24 3.12
CA GLY A 43 -18.40 3.09 3.12
C GLY A 43 -19.25 3.01 4.39
N VAL A 44 -18.63 3.18 5.56
CA VAL A 44 -19.32 3.19 6.86
C VAL A 44 -20.33 4.35 6.92
N THR A 45 -19.92 5.57 6.58
CA THR A 45 -20.82 6.72 6.56
C THR A 45 -22.02 6.47 5.63
N LYS A 46 -21.79 5.90 4.45
CA LYS A 46 -22.88 5.57 3.51
C LYS A 46 -23.82 4.49 4.06
N ALA A 47 -23.30 3.51 4.80
CA ALA A 47 -24.10 2.41 5.33
C ALA A 47 -24.96 2.81 6.54
N PHE A 48 -24.51 3.77 7.36
CA PHE A 48 -25.17 4.13 8.62
C PHE A 48 -25.83 5.52 8.63
N ASN A 49 -25.44 6.43 7.73
CA ASN A 49 -25.99 7.79 7.63
C ASN A 49 -26.60 8.09 6.25
N GLY A 50 -26.83 7.06 5.43
CA GLY A 50 -27.47 7.15 4.11
C GLY A 50 -28.99 7.15 4.19
#